data_AF-A0A961QTT5-F1
#
_entry.id   AF-A0A961QTT5-F1
#
_cell.length_a   1.000
_cell.length_b   1.000
_cell.length_c   1.000
_cell.angle_alpha   90.00
_cell.angle_beta   90.00
_cell.angle_gamma   90.00
#
_symmetry.space_group_name_H-M   'P 1'
#
loop_
_entity.id
_entity.type
_entity.pdbx_description
1 polymer ?
#
loop_
_entity_poly.entity_id
_entity_poly.type
_entity_poly.pdbx_seq_one_letter_code
_entity_poly.pdbx_strand_id
1 'polypeptide(L)'
;MRMTSWGMRMVAALLPLTFTVGEAMAQHAEGRLVYEMIVTNVGTRSQGWHGVLYGPDGRTLAADPGATIETGVGVFEAHACDLPWTACGFIRAGDAPSAPRNVVLEDPVGYGYRLYVHAEGSRSEGWRGELRHGEAMVPDSAGGAPVETQMGRFVMLGEGAHRWSFSGWIPEDWIAAAPDPK
;
A
#
# COMPACT_ATOMS: atom_id res chain seq x y z
N MET A 1 -3.83 71.93 30.73
CA MET A 1 -3.79 71.43 29.34
C MET A 1 -2.80 70.27 29.31
N ARG A 2 -3.29 69.01 29.30
CA ARG A 2 -3.33 68.08 28.14
C ARG A 2 -1.91 67.83 27.58
N MET A 3 -1.37 66.62 27.47
CA MET A 3 -1.93 65.30 27.19
C MET A 3 -0.98 64.20 27.72
N THR A 4 -1.52 63.20 28.41
CA THR A 4 -0.86 61.92 28.70
C THR A 4 -1.04 60.99 27.50
N SER A 5 0.03 60.68 26.77
CA SER A 5 -0.01 59.73 25.66
C SER A 5 -0.13 58.30 26.17
N TRP A 6 -1.23 57.63 25.82
CA TRP A 6 -1.42 56.20 26.08
C TRP A 6 -0.64 55.36 25.06
N GLY A 7 0.24 54.50 25.55
CA GLY A 7 0.97 53.53 24.75
C GLY A 7 0.05 52.41 24.27
N MET A 8 -0.18 52.36 22.96
CA MET A 8 -0.94 51.30 22.30
C MET A 8 0.03 50.15 21.97
N ARG A 9 0.03 49.09 22.79
CA ARG A 9 0.71 47.82 22.46
C ARG A 9 -0.20 47.03 21.53
N MET A 10 0.14 46.97 20.24
CA MET A 10 -0.41 45.95 19.34
C MET A 10 0.07 44.58 19.81
N VAL A 11 -0.86 43.76 20.29
CA VAL A 11 -0.64 42.31 20.41
C VAL A 11 -0.96 41.72 19.04
N ALA A 12 0.08 41.44 18.25
CA ALA A 12 -0.08 40.65 17.04
C ALA A 12 -0.48 39.22 17.46
N ALA A 13 -1.74 38.88 17.27
CA ALA A 13 -2.22 37.52 17.41
C ALA A 13 -1.63 36.68 16.27
N LEU A 14 -0.54 35.96 16.58
CA LEU A 14 -0.06 34.85 15.77
C LEU A 14 -1.10 33.73 15.89
N LEU A 15 -2.05 33.70 14.96
CA LEU A 15 -2.89 32.53 14.74
C LEU A 15 -1.98 31.39 14.27
N PRO A 16 -1.91 30.25 14.98
CA PRO A 16 -1.24 29.09 14.42
C PRO A 16 -2.04 28.66 13.19
N LEU A 17 -1.42 28.73 12.01
CA LEU A 17 -1.84 27.93 10.87
C LEU A 17 -1.65 26.47 11.31
N THR A 18 -2.71 25.86 11.83
CA THR A 18 -2.81 24.41 11.86
C THR A 18 -2.91 23.97 10.42
N PHE A 19 -1.77 23.58 9.84
CA PHE A 19 -1.77 22.73 8.67
C PHE A 19 -2.45 21.42 9.09
N THR A 20 -3.75 21.33 8.84
CA THR A 20 -4.39 20.04 8.69
C THR A 20 -3.65 19.38 7.54
N VAL A 21 -2.76 18.43 7.84
CA VAL A 21 -2.31 17.45 6.86
C VAL A 21 -3.59 16.76 6.44
N GLY A 22 -4.19 17.23 5.35
CA GLY A 22 -5.27 16.49 4.72
C GLY A 22 -4.69 15.15 4.35
N GLU A 23 -5.28 14.08 4.89
CA GLU A 23 -5.22 12.77 4.26
C GLU A 23 -5.80 12.97 2.85
N ALA A 24 -4.93 13.34 1.91
CA ALA A 24 -5.22 13.30 0.50
C ALA A 24 -5.37 11.81 0.18
N MET A 25 -6.59 11.33 0.33
CA MET A 25 -7.00 9.97 -0.01
C MET A 25 -6.50 9.70 -1.42
N ALA A 26 -5.56 8.77 -1.55
CA ALA A 26 -5.01 8.32 -2.82
C ALA A 26 -6.07 7.52 -3.58
N GLN A 27 -7.09 8.21 -4.08
CA GLN A 27 -8.02 7.70 -5.07
C GLN A 27 -7.27 7.65 -6.39
N HIS A 28 -7.11 6.46 -6.97
CA HIS A 28 -6.91 6.39 -8.41
C HIS A 28 -8.22 6.85 -9.05
N ALA A 29 -8.17 7.53 -10.21
CA ALA A 29 -9.35 8.18 -10.82
C ALA A 29 -10.54 7.22 -11.07
N GLU A 30 -10.34 5.91 -10.93
CA GLU A 30 -11.34 4.89 -11.23
C GLU A 30 -11.62 3.88 -10.08
N GLY A 31 -10.89 3.90 -8.95
CA GLY A 31 -11.01 2.84 -7.92
C GLY A 31 -10.54 3.21 -6.50
N ARG A 32 -10.97 2.42 -5.52
CA ARG A 32 -10.64 2.59 -4.08
C ARG A 32 -9.38 1.82 -3.74
N LEU A 33 -8.43 2.45 -3.04
CA LEU A 33 -7.27 1.76 -2.48
C LEU A 33 -7.73 0.76 -1.40
N VAL A 34 -7.31 -0.50 -1.53
CA VAL A 34 -7.64 -1.57 -0.58
C VAL A 34 -6.42 -2.05 0.18
N TYR A 35 -5.27 -2.12 -0.48
CA TYR A 35 -4.05 -2.64 0.12
C TYR A 35 -2.80 -1.93 -0.40
N GLU A 36 -1.82 -1.73 0.47
CA GLU A 36 -0.49 -1.22 0.12
C GLU A 36 0.59 -2.10 0.76
N MET A 37 1.65 -2.42 0.02
CA MET A 37 2.89 -2.99 0.56
C MET A 37 3.98 -1.92 0.50
N ILE A 38 4.56 -1.63 1.65
CA ILE A 38 5.55 -0.57 1.83
C ILE A 38 6.85 -1.20 2.28
N VAL A 39 7.90 -1.10 1.47
CA VAL A 39 9.23 -1.56 1.87
C VAL A 39 9.80 -0.67 2.97
N THR A 40 10.36 -1.28 4.01
CA THR A 40 11.00 -0.59 5.15
C THR A 40 12.52 -0.73 5.09
N ASN A 41 13.26 0.27 5.59
CA ASN A 41 14.74 0.28 5.63
C ASN A 41 15.41 -0.07 4.28
N VAL A 42 14.90 0.54 3.21
CA VAL A 42 15.39 0.40 1.82
C VAL A 42 16.92 0.52 1.76
N GLY A 43 17.56 -0.36 0.99
CA GLY A 43 19.01 -0.32 0.77
C GLY A 43 19.85 -0.79 1.97
N THR A 44 19.23 -1.45 2.96
CA THR A 44 19.91 -1.96 4.16
C THR A 44 19.71 -3.46 4.34
N ARG A 45 20.60 -4.08 5.14
CA ARG A 45 20.45 -5.49 5.54
C ARG A 45 19.25 -5.75 6.44
N SER A 46 18.62 -4.70 6.98
CA SER A 46 17.45 -4.79 7.85
C SER A 46 16.15 -4.46 7.12
N GLN A 47 16.13 -4.66 5.81
CA GLN A 47 14.98 -4.37 4.96
C GLN A 47 13.86 -5.41 5.18
N GLY A 48 12.64 -4.90 5.31
CA GLY A 48 11.41 -5.68 5.37
C GLY A 48 10.32 -5.01 4.54
N TRP A 49 9.06 -5.38 4.77
CA TRP A 49 7.93 -4.66 4.19
C TRP A 49 6.71 -4.73 5.11
N HIS A 50 5.87 -3.71 5.02
CA HIS A 50 4.68 -3.52 5.84
C HIS A 50 3.44 -3.51 4.94
N GLY A 51 2.51 -4.42 5.22
CA GLY A 51 1.22 -4.47 4.54
C GLY A 51 0.16 -3.67 5.28
N VAL A 52 -0.53 -2.78 4.56
CA VAL A 52 -1.58 -1.91 5.11
C VAL A 52 -2.88 -2.16 4.36
N LEU A 53 -3.94 -2.55 5.09
CA LEU A 53 -5.29 -2.63 4.53
C LEU A 53 -6.06 -1.35 4.79
N TYR A 54 -6.91 -0.99 3.82
CA TYR A 54 -7.78 0.16 3.86
C TYR A 54 -9.24 -0.28 3.84
N GLY A 55 -10.02 0.24 4.78
CA GLY A 55 -11.45 0.04 4.87
C GLY A 55 -12.23 0.75 3.76
N PRO A 56 -13.55 0.53 3.67
CA PRO A 56 -14.41 1.19 2.69
C PRO A 56 -14.44 2.72 2.83
N ASP A 57 -14.20 3.24 4.04
CA ASP A 57 -14.08 4.68 4.31
C ASP A 57 -12.69 5.25 3.94
N GLY A 58 -11.80 4.38 3.44
CA GLY A 58 -10.44 4.74 3.06
C GLY A 58 -9.47 4.85 4.24
N ARG A 59 -9.91 4.60 5.48
CA ARG A 59 -9.00 4.60 6.62
C ARG A 59 -8.23 3.30 6.72
N THR A 60 -7.05 3.37 7.32
CA THR A 60 -6.27 2.17 7.61
C THR A 60 -7.00 1.30 8.64
N LEU A 61 -6.96 -0.01 8.41
CA LEU A 61 -7.43 -0.98 9.39
C LEU A 61 -6.33 -1.25 10.42
N ALA A 62 -6.72 -1.44 11.68
CA ALA A 62 -5.78 -1.83 12.73
C ALA A 62 -5.35 -3.29 12.54
N ALA A 63 -4.04 -3.53 12.52
CA ALA A 63 -3.45 -4.85 12.39
C ALA A 63 -3.16 -5.45 13.77
N ASP A 64 -4.21 -5.78 14.53
CA ASP A 64 -4.07 -6.49 15.80
C ASP A 64 -3.52 -7.91 15.53
N PRO A 65 -2.35 -8.31 16.08
CA PRO A 65 -1.72 -9.58 15.72
C PRO A 65 -2.64 -10.79 15.85
N GLY A 66 -2.71 -11.60 14.79
CA GLY A 66 -3.60 -12.76 14.69
C GLY A 66 -5.02 -12.44 14.20
N ALA A 67 -5.38 -11.17 14.03
CA ALA A 67 -6.61 -10.80 13.35
C ALA A 67 -6.55 -11.19 11.87
N THR A 68 -7.70 -11.57 11.31
CA THR A 68 -7.82 -11.92 9.90
C THR A 68 -8.88 -11.07 9.22
N ILE A 69 -8.62 -10.61 8.01
CA ILE A 69 -9.56 -9.87 7.17
C ILE A 69 -9.73 -10.61 5.85
N GLU A 70 -10.97 -10.99 5.54
CA GLU A 70 -11.31 -11.59 4.25
C GLU A 70 -11.68 -10.51 3.23
N THR A 71 -11.17 -10.65 2.01
CA THR A 71 -11.41 -9.74 0.89
C THR A 71 -11.67 -10.57 -0.38
N GLY A 72 -12.14 -9.91 -1.45
CA GLY A 72 -12.30 -10.55 -2.76
C GLY A 72 -11.02 -11.13 -3.36
N VAL A 73 -9.84 -10.71 -2.87
CA VAL A 73 -8.53 -11.16 -3.36
C VAL A 73 -7.85 -12.20 -2.44
N GLY A 74 -8.47 -12.52 -1.31
CA GLY A 74 -7.98 -13.50 -0.35
C GLY A 74 -8.12 -13.05 1.10
N VAL A 75 -7.66 -13.92 2.01
CA VAL A 75 -7.57 -13.65 3.44
C VAL A 75 -6.24 -12.97 3.74
N PHE A 76 -6.26 -11.97 4.61
CA PHE A 76 -5.07 -11.31 5.14
C PHE A 76 -4.98 -11.55 6.65
N GLU A 77 -3.80 -11.93 7.12
CA GLU A 77 -3.48 -12.15 8.53
C GLU A 77 -2.64 -10.97 9.04
N ALA A 78 -2.97 -10.47 10.22
CA ALA A 78 -2.20 -9.42 10.87
C ALA A 78 -0.99 -10.01 11.62
N HIS A 79 0.20 -9.55 11.27
CA HIS A 79 1.47 -9.94 11.90
C HIS A 79 2.09 -8.75 12.63
N ALA A 80 2.63 -9.01 13.83
CA ALA A 80 3.30 -7.99 14.62
C ALA A 80 4.57 -7.46 13.91
N CYS A 81 4.80 -6.15 14.01
CA CYS A 81 5.99 -5.49 13.47
C CYS A 81 7.14 -5.47 14.49
N ASP A 82 7.50 -6.64 15.01
CA ASP A 82 8.50 -6.75 16.09
C ASP A 82 9.95 -6.62 15.59
N LEU A 83 10.19 -6.99 14.32
CA LEU A 83 11.51 -6.96 13.71
C LEU A 83 11.48 -6.12 12.43
N PRO A 84 12.48 -5.23 12.23
CA PRO A 84 12.49 -4.33 11.07
C PRO A 84 12.73 -5.03 9.72
N TRP A 85 13.25 -6.26 9.74
CA TRP A 85 13.63 -7.05 8.55
C TRP A 85 12.63 -8.15 8.16
N THR A 86 11.48 -8.21 8.82
CA THR A 86 10.41 -9.17 8.51
C THR A 86 9.25 -8.49 7.81
N ALA A 87 8.47 -9.27 7.07
CA ALA A 87 7.15 -8.81 6.64
C ALA A 87 6.24 -8.66 7.86
N CYS A 88 5.49 -7.56 7.97
CA CYS A 88 4.54 -7.33 9.06
C CYS A 88 3.31 -6.52 8.63
N GLY A 89 2.37 -6.27 9.55
CA GLY A 89 1.06 -5.69 9.23
C GLY A 89 0.13 -6.75 8.64
N PHE A 90 -0.74 -6.37 7.71
CA PHE A 90 -1.61 -7.33 7.02
C PHE A 90 -0.85 -8.02 5.88
N ILE A 91 -0.67 -9.34 6.00
CA ILE A 91 0.02 -10.19 5.02
C ILE A 91 -1.03 -11.15 4.44
N ARG A 92 -1.05 -11.38 3.12
CA ARG A 92 -2.02 -12.32 2.56
C ARG A 92 -1.69 -13.74 3.04
N ALA A 93 -2.70 -14.46 3.52
CA ALA A 93 -2.57 -15.81 4.02
C ALA A 93 -1.97 -16.73 2.95
N GLY A 94 -0.96 -17.51 3.34
CA GLY A 94 -0.18 -18.34 2.42
C GLY A 94 1.09 -17.68 1.90
N ASP A 95 1.21 -16.35 1.98
CA ASP A 95 2.48 -15.67 1.76
C ASP A 95 3.33 -15.89 3.02
N ALA A 96 4.54 -16.45 2.85
CA ALA A 96 5.42 -16.66 3.99
C ALA A 96 5.87 -15.29 4.54
N PRO A 97 5.66 -14.96 5.83
CA PRO A 97 6.14 -13.71 6.45
C PRO A 97 7.67 -13.71 6.65
N SER A 98 8.39 -14.55 5.92
CA SER A 98 9.84 -14.66 5.97
C SER A 98 10.50 -13.42 5.36
N ALA A 99 11.75 -13.18 5.78
CA ALA A 99 12.61 -12.14 5.22
C ALA A 99 12.50 -12.09 3.68
N PRO A 100 12.55 -10.88 3.09
CA PRO A 100 12.30 -10.70 1.67
C PRO A 100 13.18 -11.64 0.84
N ARG A 101 12.54 -12.45 -0.01
CA ARG A 101 13.18 -13.54 -0.78
C ARG A 101 14.32 -13.03 -1.67
N ASN A 102 14.27 -11.76 -2.05
CA ASN A 102 15.29 -11.06 -2.81
C ASN A 102 15.65 -9.76 -2.10
N VAL A 103 16.73 -9.76 -1.32
CA VAL A 103 17.23 -8.52 -0.74
C VAL A 103 17.95 -7.73 -1.84
N VAL A 104 17.23 -6.84 -2.52
CA VAL A 104 17.83 -5.87 -3.43
C VAL A 104 18.47 -4.75 -2.60
N LEU A 105 19.63 -5.06 -2.02
CA LEU A 105 20.38 -4.17 -1.11
C LEU A 105 20.90 -2.91 -1.79
N GLU A 106 21.01 -2.91 -3.11
CA GLU A 106 21.63 -1.83 -3.89
C GLU A 106 20.63 -0.83 -4.45
N ASP A 107 19.33 -1.04 -4.24
CA ASP A 107 18.28 -0.11 -4.66
C ASP A 107 17.96 0.87 -3.53
N PRO A 108 18.36 2.15 -3.63
CA PRO A 108 18.15 3.14 -2.58
C PRO A 108 16.73 3.74 -2.59
N VAL A 109 15.94 3.45 -3.63
CA VAL A 109 14.59 4.01 -3.82
C VAL A 109 13.53 3.02 -3.32
N GLY A 110 13.72 1.74 -3.65
CA GLY A 110 12.83 0.67 -3.22
C GLY A 110 11.53 0.60 -4.01
N TYR A 111 10.93 -0.59 -3.99
CA TYR A 111 9.63 -0.81 -4.60
C TYR A 111 8.49 -0.58 -3.60
N GLY A 112 7.32 -0.24 -4.11
CA GLY A 112 6.06 -0.21 -3.38
C GLY A 112 4.96 -0.80 -4.23
N TYR A 113 3.92 -1.33 -3.60
CA TYR A 113 2.78 -1.93 -4.30
C TYR A 113 1.46 -1.39 -3.78
N ARG A 114 0.52 -1.13 -4.68
CA ARG A 114 -0.86 -0.74 -4.34
C ARG A 114 -1.86 -1.62 -5.06
N LEU A 115 -2.93 -1.97 -4.37
CA LEU A 115 -4.07 -2.69 -4.92
C LEU A 115 -5.33 -1.85 -4.80
N TYR A 116 -5.99 -1.66 -5.94
CA TYR A 116 -7.24 -0.93 -6.05
C TYR A 116 -8.39 -1.88 -6.40
N VAL A 117 -9.57 -1.57 -5.88
CA VAL A 117 -10.83 -2.21 -6.28
C VAL A 117 -11.70 -1.24 -7.07
N HIS A 118 -12.28 -1.75 -8.15
CA HIS A 118 -13.20 -1.07 -9.03
C HIS A 118 -14.56 -1.77 -8.98
N ALA A 119 -15.65 -1.01 -9.06
CA ALA A 119 -17.02 -1.54 -9.07
C ALA A 119 -17.29 -2.57 -7.94
N GLU A 120 -16.75 -2.29 -6.74
CA GLU A 120 -16.83 -3.13 -5.55
C GLU A 120 -18.28 -3.53 -5.21
N GLY A 121 -18.49 -4.82 -4.92
CA GLY A 121 -19.79 -5.40 -4.61
C GLY A 121 -20.70 -5.63 -5.84
N SER A 122 -20.20 -5.41 -7.05
CA SER A 122 -20.95 -5.62 -8.30
C SER A 122 -20.45 -6.83 -9.09
N ARG A 123 -21.19 -7.22 -10.14
CA ARG A 123 -20.75 -8.27 -11.08
C ARG A 123 -19.56 -7.85 -11.95
N SER A 124 -19.22 -6.56 -11.95
CA SER A 124 -18.09 -6.01 -12.68
C SER A 124 -16.93 -5.66 -11.75
N GLU A 125 -16.94 -6.18 -10.51
CA GLU A 125 -15.85 -5.95 -9.56
C GLU A 125 -14.51 -6.38 -10.18
N GLY A 126 -13.53 -5.48 -10.06
CA GLY A 126 -12.20 -5.64 -10.64
C GLY A 126 -11.10 -5.16 -9.70
N TRP A 127 -9.94 -5.79 -9.80
CA TRP A 127 -8.81 -5.58 -8.89
C TRP A 127 -7.59 -5.17 -9.70
N ARG A 128 -7.08 -3.96 -9.51
CA ARG A 128 -5.93 -3.46 -10.25
C ARG A 128 -4.74 -3.28 -9.32
N GLY A 129 -3.65 -3.95 -9.65
CA GLY A 129 -2.38 -3.78 -8.96
C GLY A 129 -1.45 -2.80 -9.67
N GLU A 130 -0.80 -1.94 -8.89
CA GLU A 130 0.19 -0.98 -9.35
C GLU A 130 1.51 -1.20 -8.61
N LEU A 131 2.56 -1.53 -9.37
CA LEU A 131 3.91 -1.58 -8.84
C LEU A 131 4.58 -0.22 -9.06
N ARG A 132 5.26 0.26 -8.03
CA ARG A 132 5.94 1.54 -8.01
C ARG A 132 7.42 1.34 -7.69
N HIS A 133 8.26 2.18 -8.27
CA HIS A 133 9.67 2.34 -7.91
C HIS A 133 9.86 3.79 -7.47
N GLY A 134 9.91 4.01 -6.16
CA GLY A 134 9.71 5.33 -5.57
C GLY A 134 8.34 5.91 -5.93
N GLU A 135 8.34 7.12 -6.49
CA GLU A 135 7.10 7.80 -6.91
C GLU A 135 6.64 7.45 -8.34
N ALA A 136 7.48 6.74 -9.10
CA ALA A 136 7.15 6.37 -10.47
C ALA A 136 6.41 5.04 -10.50
N MET A 137 5.35 4.97 -11.32
CA MET A 137 4.72 3.70 -11.65
C MET A 137 5.65 2.89 -12.57
N VAL A 138 5.85 1.61 -12.26
CA VAL A 138 6.54 0.68 -13.14
C VAL A 138 5.65 0.45 -14.36
N PRO A 139 6.12 0.72 -15.59
CA PRO A 139 5.26 0.70 -16.77
C PRO A 139 4.55 -0.63 -16.99
N ASP A 140 3.27 -0.55 -17.34
CA ASP A 140 2.44 -1.69 -17.76
C ASP A 140 2.90 -2.18 -19.14
N SER A 141 3.96 -2.98 -19.17
CA SER A 141 4.39 -3.66 -20.39
C SER A 141 3.68 -5.01 -20.46
N ALA A 142 2.58 -5.09 -21.22
CA ALA A 142 1.88 -6.34 -21.47
C ALA A 142 2.86 -7.37 -22.07
N GLY A 143 3.07 -8.51 -21.38
CA GLY A 143 4.09 -9.50 -21.75
C GLY A 143 5.51 -9.16 -21.29
N GLY A 144 5.68 -8.15 -20.44
CA GLY A 144 6.94 -7.81 -19.79
C GLY A 144 7.46 -8.94 -18.92
N ALA A 145 8.78 -9.00 -18.76
CA ALA A 145 9.40 -9.93 -17.83
C ALA A 145 8.92 -9.64 -16.39
N PRO A 146 8.76 -10.67 -15.54
CA PRO A 146 8.48 -10.47 -14.13
C PRO A 146 9.51 -9.56 -13.46
N VAL A 147 9.05 -8.75 -12.50
CA VAL A 147 9.91 -7.82 -11.75
C VAL A 147 10.21 -8.42 -10.39
N GLU A 148 11.50 -8.65 -10.12
CA GLU A 148 11.96 -9.04 -8.79
C GLU A 148 12.05 -7.80 -7.91
N THR A 149 11.35 -7.83 -6.77
CA THR A 149 11.31 -6.72 -5.81
C THR A 149 11.67 -7.23 -4.42
N GLN A 150 11.80 -6.30 -3.47
CA GLN A 150 12.02 -6.66 -2.07
C GLN A 150 10.73 -7.14 -1.38
N MET A 151 9.60 -7.12 -2.07
CA MET A 151 8.33 -7.69 -1.58
C MET A 151 8.05 -9.06 -2.20
N GLY A 152 8.91 -9.53 -3.10
CA GLY A 152 8.69 -10.73 -3.90
C GLY A 152 8.65 -10.42 -5.40
N ARG A 153 8.28 -11.43 -6.18
CA ARG A 153 8.22 -11.34 -7.64
C ARG A 153 6.83 -10.89 -8.08
N PHE A 154 6.77 -9.92 -8.99
CA PHE A 154 5.53 -9.40 -9.55
C PHE A 154 5.44 -9.73 -11.03
N VAL A 155 4.24 -10.05 -11.49
CA VAL A 155 3.94 -10.31 -12.91
C VAL A 155 2.88 -9.33 -13.41
N MET A 156 2.98 -8.94 -14.67
CA MET A 156 2.01 -8.07 -15.33
C MET A 156 0.87 -8.90 -15.91
N LEU A 157 -0.36 -8.62 -15.46
CA LEU A 157 -1.58 -9.24 -15.96
C LEU A 157 -2.36 -8.24 -16.83
N GLY A 158 -2.74 -8.67 -18.04
CA GLY A 158 -3.62 -7.90 -18.90
C GLY A 158 -5.05 -7.83 -18.36
N GLU A 159 -5.86 -6.92 -18.90
CA GLU A 159 -7.28 -6.85 -18.57
C GLU A 159 -7.98 -8.18 -18.88
N GLY A 160 -8.72 -8.72 -17.91
CA GLY A 160 -9.45 -9.98 -18.06
C GLY A 160 -8.58 -11.24 -18.07
N ALA A 161 -7.28 -11.14 -17.75
CA ALA A 161 -6.35 -12.27 -17.81
C ALA A 161 -6.63 -13.37 -16.76
N HIS A 162 -7.36 -13.07 -15.68
CA HIS A 162 -7.70 -14.04 -14.64
C HIS A 162 -9.20 -14.04 -14.27
N ARG A 163 -9.68 -15.21 -13.81
CA ARG A 163 -11.10 -15.49 -13.47
C ARG A 163 -11.71 -14.59 -12.38
N TRP A 164 -10.92 -13.70 -11.77
CA TRP A 164 -11.33 -12.79 -10.68
C TRP A 164 -11.07 -11.31 -10.98
N SER A 165 -10.96 -10.94 -12.26
CA SER A 165 -10.86 -9.53 -12.66
C SER A 165 -9.59 -8.82 -12.18
N PHE A 166 -8.48 -9.55 -11.98
CA PHE A 166 -7.17 -8.94 -11.75
C PHE A 166 -6.61 -8.30 -13.02
N SER A 167 -5.96 -7.14 -12.88
CA SER A 167 -5.17 -6.48 -13.91
C SER A 167 -3.98 -5.72 -13.31
N GLY A 168 -3.00 -5.36 -14.14
CA GLY A 168 -1.79 -4.66 -13.72
C GLY A 168 -0.75 -5.58 -13.08
N TRP A 169 0.11 -5.03 -12.23
CA TRP A 169 1.15 -5.79 -11.53
C TRP A 169 0.56 -6.56 -10.37
N ILE A 170 0.76 -7.88 -10.29
CA ILE A 170 0.23 -8.72 -9.20
C ILE A 170 1.38 -9.58 -8.63
N PRO A 171 1.47 -9.79 -7.30
CA PRO A 171 2.39 -10.76 -6.73
C PRO A 171 2.20 -12.15 -7.36
N GLU A 172 3.28 -12.79 -7.80
CA GLU A 172 3.21 -14.07 -8.53
C GLU A 172 2.58 -15.19 -7.68
N ASP A 173 2.84 -15.19 -6.37
CA ASP A 173 2.27 -16.13 -5.40
C ASP A 173 0.76 -15.97 -5.21
N TRP A 174 0.20 -14.78 -5.47
CA TRP A 174 -1.23 -14.55 -5.38
C TRP A 174 -2.02 -15.27 -6.48
N ILE A 175 -1.36 -15.51 -7.63
CA ILE A 175 -1.94 -16.18 -8.78
C ILE A 175 -1.95 -17.69 -8.60
N ALA A 176 -0.88 -18.25 -8.02
CA ALA A 176 -0.73 -19.70 -7.82
C ALA A 176 -1.61 -20.25 -6.69
N ALA A 177 -1.95 -19.43 -5.69
CA ALA A 177 -2.76 -19.82 -4.52
C ALA A 177 -4.27 -19.90 -4.80
N ALA A 178 -4.70 -19.75 -6.04
CA ALA A 178 -6.08 -19.71 -6.44
C ALA A 178 -6.76 -21.10 -6.37
N PRO A 179 -7.75 -21.37 -5.49
CA PRO A 179 -8.47 -22.64 -5.55
C PRO A 179 -9.29 -22.75 -6.84
N ASP A 180 -9.27 -23.94 -7.45
CA ASP A 180 -10.10 -24.27 -8.62
C ASP A 180 -11.60 -24.14 -8.25
N PRO A 181 -12.41 -23.42 -9.04
CA PRO A 181 -13.86 -23.42 -8.84
C PRO A 181 -14.41 -24.81 -9.17
N LYS A 182 -15.09 -25.43 -8.19
CA LYS A 182 -15.92 -26.62 -8.40
C LYS A 182 -17.20 -26.29 -9.15
#